data_AF-A0A0W0V9P9-F1
#
_entry.id   AF-A0A0W0V9P9-F1
#
_cell.length_a   1.000
_cell.length_b   1.000
_cell.length_c   1.000
_cell.angle_alpha   90.00
_cell.angle_beta   90.00
_cell.angle_gamma   90.00
#
_symmetry.space_group_name_H-M   'P 1'
#
loop_
_entity.id
_entity.type
_entity.pdbx_description
1 polymer ?
#
loop_
_entity_poly.entity_id
_entity_poly.type
_entity_poly.pdbx_seq_one_letter_code
_entity_poly.pdbx_strand_id
1 'polypeptide(L)' 'MIRVGISKKDYVVARLAKDKGKPVPKLLLPSIQVNIRASHLGESESKWSTVPKNST' A
#
# COMPACT_ATOMS: atom_id res chain seq x y z
N MET A 1 23.16 -4.65 1.39
CA MET A 1 23.34 -4.78 -0.07
C MET A 1 23.72 -6.23 -0.33
N ILE A 2 23.10 -6.86 -1.32
CA ILE A 2 23.56 -8.17 -1.80
C ILE A 2 24.90 -7.91 -2.51
N ARG A 3 25.90 -8.74 -2.23
CA ARG A 3 27.21 -8.77 -2.89
C ARG A 3 27.54 -10.22 -3.22
N VAL A 4 28.37 -10.42 -4.24
CA VAL A 4 28.82 -11.76 -4.66
C VAL A 4 29.52 -12.45 -3.49
N GLY A 5 29.22 -13.73 -3.26
CA GLY A 5 29.83 -14.56 -2.21
C GLY A 5 29.04 -14.69 -0.90
N ILE A 6 27.90 -13.99 -0.75
CA ILE A 6 27.04 -14.17 0.44
C ILE A 6 26.12 -15.38 0.24
N SER A 7 26.12 -16.30 1.19
CA SER A 7 25.21 -17.45 1.15
C SER A 7 23.75 -17.01 1.34
N LYS A 8 22.81 -17.77 0.79
CA LYS A 8 21.37 -17.53 1.00
C LYS A 8 21.02 -17.48 2.49
N LYS A 9 21.58 -18.39 3.29
CA LYS A 9 21.31 -18.48 4.73
C LYS A 9 21.73 -17.21 5.45
N ASP A 10 22.96 -16.75 5.20
CA ASP A 10 23.50 -15.55 5.85
C ASP A 10 22.73 -14.30 5.45
N TYR A 11 22.32 -14.21 4.16
CA TYR A 11 21.47 -13.13 3.69
C TYR A 11 20.12 -13.08 4.41
N VAL A 12 19.44 -14.22 4.55
CA VAL A 12 18.12 -14.30 5.20
C VAL A 12 18.22 -13.87 6.66
N VAL A 13 19.22 -14.38 7.40
CA VAL A 13 19.44 -14.02 8.81
C VAL A 13 19.64 -12.51 8.96
N ALA A 14 20.53 -11.92 8.16
CA ALA A 14 20.81 -10.48 8.21
C ALA A 14 19.58 -9.64 7.82
N ARG A 15 18.79 -10.09 6.83
CA ARG A 15 17.61 -9.35 6.37
C ARG A 15 16.49 -9.35 7.40
N LEU A 16 16.19 -10.50 8.00
CA LEU A 16 15.19 -10.62 9.06
C LEU A 16 15.56 -9.78 10.28
N ALA A 17 16.82 -9.82 10.72
CA ALA A 17 17.31 -8.98 11.81
C ALA A 17 17.16 -7.49 11.47
N LYS A 18 17.48 -7.09 10.23
CA LYS A 18 17.34 -5.71 9.76
C LYS A 18 15.88 -5.25 9.66
N ASP A 19 14.92 -6.12 9.40
CA ASP A 19 13.51 -5.74 9.24
C ASP A 19 12.74 -5.68 10.54
N LYS A 20 13.23 -6.35 11.58
CA LYS A 20 12.63 -6.35 12.91
C LYS A 20 12.51 -4.93 13.49
N GLY A 21 11.32 -4.60 13.98
CA GLY A 21 11.06 -3.34 14.70
C GLY A 21 10.98 -2.08 13.84
N LYS A 22 11.06 -2.20 12.51
CA LYS A 22 10.86 -1.03 11.63
C LYS A 22 9.40 -0.57 11.66
N PRO A 23 9.17 0.75 11.71
CA PRO A 23 7.82 1.27 11.59
C PRO A 23 7.26 1.02 10.19
N VAL A 24 5.94 0.96 10.11
CA VAL A 24 5.22 0.89 8.83
C VAL A 24 5.47 2.20 8.05
N PRO A 25 5.79 2.13 6.74
CA PRO A 25 5.92 3.33 5.91
C PRO A 25 4.62 4.14 5.90
N LYS A 26 4.73 5.47 6.01
CA LYS A 26 3.57 6.39 6.07
C LYS A 26 2.56 6.20 4.93
N LEU A 27 3.06 5.86 3.74
CA LEU A 27 2.25 5.69 2.54
C LEU A 27 1.96 4.22 2.20
N LEU A 28 2.26 3.26 3.08
CA LEU A 28 2.05 1.84 2.76
C LEU A 28 0.59 1.58 2.38
N LEU A 29 -0.37 2.01 3.20
CA LEU A 29 -1.79 1.78 2.93
C LEU A 29 -2.30 2.56 1.71
N PRO A 30 -2.05 3.88 1.56
CA PRO A 30 -2.39 4.60 0.34
C PRO A 30 -1.78 3.99 -0.93
N SER A 31 -0.51 3.58 -0.89
CA SER A 31 0.15 2.96 -2.04
C SER A 31 -0.46 1.60 -2.37
N ILE A 32 -0.80 0.77 -1.39
CA ILE A 32 -1.48 -0.51 -1.63
C ILE A 32 -2.85 -0.27 -2.29
N GLN A 33 -3.63 0.69 -1.79
CA GLN A 33 -4.96 1.02 -2.32
C GLN A 33 -4.95 1.37 -3.81
N VAL A 34 -3.93 2.10 -4.25
CA VAL A 34 -3.79 2.57 -5.64
C VAL A 34 -3.08 1.52 -6.51
N ASN A 35 -2.00 0.93 -6.03
CA ASN A 35 -1.14 0.07 -6.85
C ASN A 35 -1.78 -1.28 -7.18
N ILE A 36 -2.63 -1.82 -6.30
CA ILE A 36 -3.36 -3.08 -6.59
C ILE A 36 -4.37 -2.91 -7.74
N ARG A 37 -4.76 -1.66 -8.03
CA ARG A 37 -5.67 -1.28 -9.12
C ARG A 37 -4.93 -0.75 -10.35
N ALA A 38 -3.68 -1.16 -10.58
CA ALA A 38 -2.85 -0.66 -11.68
C ALA A 38 -2.71 0.88 -11.66
N SER A 39 -2.58 1.45 -10.47
CA SER A 39 -2.49 2.90 -10.23
C SER A 39 -3.78 3.70 -10.47
N HIS A 40 -4.92 3.04 -10.65
CA HIS A 40 -6.23 3.71 -10.68
C HIS A 40 -6.72 4.03 -9.28
N LEU A 41 -7.32 5.21 -9.11
CA LEU A 41 -8.05 5.56 -7.89
C LEU A 41 -9.35 4.75 -7.80
N GLY A 42 -9.90 4.64 -6.59
CA GLY A 42 -11.22 4.04 -6.41
C GLY A 42 -12.31 4.83 -7.13
N GLU A 43 -13.42 4.15 -7.41
CA GLU A 43 -14.61 4.81 -7.94
C GLU A 43 -15.02 5.94 -6.98
N SER A 44 -15.46 7.06 -7.57
CA SER A 44 -16.04 8.14 -6.79
C SER A 44 -17.30 7.64 -6.13
N GLU A 45 -17.42 7.83 -4.82
CA GLU A 45 -18.71 7.70 -4.15
C GLU A 45 -19.64 8.76 -4.76
N SER A 46 -20.71 8.32 -5.41
CA SER A 46 -21.76 9.19 -5.92
C SER A 46 -22.49 9.82 -4.73
N LYS A 47 -22.04 11.00 -4.32
CA LYS A 47 -22.80 11.87 -3.41
C LYS A 47 -24.04 12.30 -4.19
N TRP A 48 -25.20 11.78 -3.77
CA TRP A 48 -26.56 12.14 -4.18
C TRP A 48 -26.64 13.36 -5.13
N SER A 49 -26.97 13.14 -6.41
CA SER A 49 -27.47 14.25 -7.22
C SER A 49 -28.97 14.36 -6.95
N THR A 50 -29.31 15.32 -6.08
CA THR A 50 -30.57 16.07 -6.00
C THR A 50 -31.88 15.28 -6.23
N VAL A 51 -32.49 14.80 -5.14
CA VAL A 51 -33.96 14.68 -5.11
C VAL A 51 -34.49 16.05 -4.68
N PRO A 52 -35.18 16.83 -5.53
CA PRO A 52 -35.98 17.94 -5.04
C PRO A 52 -37.16 17.32 -4.26
N LYS A 53 -37.06 17.28 -2.94
CA LYS A 53 -38.24 17.17 -2.07
C LYS A 53 -38.98 18.49 -2.17
N ASN A 54 -39.79 18.64 -3.23
CA ASN A 54 -41.00 19.45 -3.33
C ASN A 54 -41.41 19.56 -4.79
N SER A 55 -42.37 18.72 -5.20
CA SER A 55 -43.33 19.08 -6.24
C SER A 55 -44.59 18.25 -6.00
N THR A 56 -45.61 18.96 -5.48
CA THR A 56 -47.07 18.69 -5.43
C THR A 56 -47.55 17.25 -5.31
#